data_AF-A0A936DLK4-F1
#
_entry.id   AF-A0A936DLK4-F1
#
_cell.length_a   1.000
_cell.length_b   1.000
_cell.length_c   1.000
_cell.angle_alpha   90.00
_cell.angle_beta   90.00
_cell.angle_gamma   90.00
#
_symmetry.space_group_name_H-M   'P 1'
#
loop_
_entity.id
_entity.type
_entity.pdbx_description
1 polymer ?
#
loop_
_entity_poly.entity_id
_entity_poly.type
_entity_poly.pdbx_seq_one_letter_code
_entity_poly.pdbx_strand_id
1 'polypeptide(L)'
;MKRKITFGLLTILLLGGLYLGLRFAFGLFTPFNFWAARQDIKNGKIQIAEIGEMPLNFEQKQHLANSYGFDFYLYGCKMSTEIINGTEYYNRKMAYNLESKYGKGWWTKFQAQLDSIDNTNPVKIIKTENKLHGQ
;
A
#
# COMPACT_ATOMS: atom_id res chain seq x y z
N MET A 1 5.12 44.14 24.86
CA MET A 1 5.75 43.66 23.61
C MET A 1 6.33 42.24 23.75
N LYS A 2 7.17 41.96 24.76
CA LYS A 2 7.76 40.61 25.01
C LYS A 2 6.75 39.45 25.10
N ARG A 3 5.65 39.60 25.87
CA ARG A 3 4.59 38.57 25.96
C ARG A 3 3.98 38.18 24.60
N LYS A 4 3.71 39.16 23.73
CA LYS A 4 3.14 38.90 22.39
C LYS A 4 4.12 38.11 21.50
N ILE A 5 5.42 38.40 21.63
CA ILE A 5 6.49 37.66 20.92
C ILE A 5 6.60 36.23 21.45
N THR A 6 6.52 36.03 22.78
CA THR A 6 6.53 34.69 23.39
C THR A 6 5.33 33.84 22.97
N PHE A 7 4.11 34.41 22.94
CA PHE A 7 2.93 33.70 22.45
C PHE A 7 3.02 33.37 20.96
N GLY A 8 3.59 34.27 20.16
CA GLY A 8 3.86 34.00 18.74
C GLY A 8 4.80 32.80 18.55
N LEU A 9 5.92 32.77 19.29
CA LEU A 9 6.87 31.65 19.24
C LEU A 9 6.26 30.33 19.71
N LEU A 10 5.50 30.34 20.80
CA LEU A 10 4.79 29.14 21.28
C LEU A 10 3.79 28.61 20.26
N THR A 11 3.08 29.50 19.57
CA THR A 11 2.13 29.13 18.52
C THR A 11 2.85 28.49 17.33
N ILE A 12 3.98 29.04 16.91
CA ILE A 12 4.80 28.47 15.82
C ILE A 12 5.32 27.09 16.21
N LEU A 13 5.80 26.91 17.44
CA LEU A 13 6.28 25.61 17.93
C LEU A 13 5.16 24.57 17.97
N LEU A 14 3.98 24.95 18.48
CA LEU A 14 2.81 24.07 18.51
C LEU A 14 2.35 23.66 17.11
N LEU A 15 2.18 24.63 16.20
CA LEU A 15 1.74 24.36 14.83
C LEU A 15 2.80 23.60 14.04
N GLY A 16 4.08 23.92 14.23
CA GLY A 16 5.20 23.20 13.62
C GLY A 16 5.28 21.76 14.10
N GLY A 17 5.19 21.52 15.40
CA GLY A 17 5.14 20.17 15.97
C GLY A 17 3.94 19.37 15.49
N LEU A 18 2.76 19.99 15.47
CA LEU A 18 1.54 19.36 14.93
C LEU A 18 1.69 19.01 13.45
N TYR A 19 2.21 19.93 12.64
CA TYR A 19 2.46 19.70 11.21
C TYR A 19 3.44 18.54 10.99
N LEU A 20 4.56 18.52 11.71
CA LEU A 20 5.53 17.44 11.63
C LEU A 20 4.92 16.10 12.05
N GLY A 21 4.12 16.08 13.11
CA GLY A 21 3.40 14.88 13.55
C GLY A 21 2.41 14.37 12.50
N LEU A 22 1.53 15.24 11.99
CA LEU A 22 0.56 14.90 10.95
C LEU A 22 1.24 14.41 9.66
N ARG A 23 2.37 15.03 9.32
CA ARG A 23 3.16 14.65 8.15
C ARG A 23 3.82 13.29 8.37
N PHE A 24 4.75 13.18 9.31
CA PHE A 24 5.62 12.02 9.41
C PHE A 24 4.99 10.81 10.10
N ALA A 25 4.12 11.00 11.10
CA ALA A 25 3.51 9.88 11.81
C ALA A 25 2.29 9.30 11.07
N PHE A 26 1.52 10.16 10.40
CA PHE A 26 0.26 9.75 9.74
C PHE A 26 0.35 9.73 8.21
N GLY A 27 1.41 10.28 7.62
CA GLY A 27 1.54 10.39 6.17
C GLY A 27 0.42 11.20 5.54
N LEU A 28 -0.16 12.18 6.25
CA LEU A 28 -1.40 12.84 5.84
C LEU A 28 -1.26 13.61 4.51
N PHE A 29 -0.03 13.97 4.12
CA PHE A 29 0.25 14.73 2.91
C PHE A 29 0.82 13.86 1.77
N THR A 30 0.80 12.53 1.91
CA THR A 30 1.22 11.64 0.83
C THR A 30 0.08 11.38 -0.14
N PRO A 31 0.36 10.94 -1.39
CA PRO A 31 -0.70 10.61 -2.34
C PRO A 31 -1.62 9.46 -1.87
N PHE A 32 -1.07 8.52 -1.10
CA PHE A 32 -1.78 7.41 -0.50
C PHE A 32 -1.92 7.67 0.99
N ASN A 33 -3.00 8.35 1.38
CA ASN A 33 -3.35 8.62 2.77
C ASN A 33 -4.82 8.27 3.05
N PHE A 34 -5.25 8.36 4.31
CA PHE A 34 -6.62 8.01 4.71
C PHE A 34 -7.74 8.76 3.95
N TRP A 35 -7.56 10.05 3.66
CA TRP A 35 -8.53 10.85 2.93
C TRP A 35 -8.58 10.48 1.45
N ALA A 36 -7.41 10.24 0.85
CA ALA A 36 -7.32 9.74 -0.51
C ALA A 36 -8.04 8.39 -0.64
N ALA A 37 -7.87 7.48 0.32
CA ALA A 37 -8.56 6.19 0.31
C ALA A 37 -10.09 6.34 0.31
N ARG A 38 -10.63 7.28 1.12
CA ARG A 38 -12.07 7.56 1.13
C ARG A 38 -12.57 8.11 -0.20
N GLN A 39 -11.80 8.98 -0.84
CA GLN A 39 -12.16 9.56 -2.12
C GLN A 39 -12.10 8.51 -3.24
N ASP A 40 -11.05 7.71 -3.27
CA ASP A 40 -10.86 6.63 -4.23
C ASP A 40 -11.97 5.58 -4.11
N ILE A 41 -12.34 5.16 -2.89
CA ILE A 41 -13.50 4.27 -2.65
C ILE A 41 -14.80 4.87 -3.20
N LYS A 42 -15.06 6.16 -2.94
CA LYS A 42 -16.26 6.85 -3.46
C LYS A 42 -16.29 6.90 -4.99
N ASN A 43 -15.13 7.01 -5.62
CA ASN A 43 -14.98 7.04 -7.07
C ASN A 43 -14.92 5.64 -7.70
N GLY A 44 -15.05 4.56 -6.92
CA GLY A 44 -14.93 3.19 -7.41
C GLY A 44 -13.50 2.76 -7.77
N LYS A 45 -12.50 3.58 -7.46
CA LYS A 45 -11.08 3.28 -7.65
C LYS A 45 -10.57 2.50 -6.45
N ILE A 46 -10.68 1.18 -6.48
CA ILE A 46 -10.17 0.34 -5.40
C ILE A 46 -8.78 -0.13 -5.78
N GLN A 47 -7.78 0.20 -4.96
CA GLN A 47 -6.41 -0.21 -5.20
C GLN A 47 -5.69 -0.48 -3.88
N ILE A 48 -4.70 -1.36 -3.89
CA ILE A 48 -3.81 -1.64 -2.77
C ILE A 48 -2.40 -1.25 -3.19
N ALA A 49 -1.78 -0.34 -2.45
CA ALA A 49 -0.43 0.12 -2.75
C ALA A 49 0.61 -0.80 -2.11
N GLU A 50 1.47 -1.41 -2.91
CA GLU A 50 2.57 -2.25 -2.42
C GLU A 50 3.91 -1.52 -2.53
N ILE A 51 4.69 -1.63 -1.47
CA ILE A 51 6.04 -1.07 -1.38
C ILE A 51 7.02 -2.24 -1.48
N GLY A 52 7.97 -2.12 -2.40
CA GLY A 52 8.95 -3.18 -2.67
C GLY A 52 9.20 -3.38 -4.15
N GLU A 53 9.93 -4.45 -4.45
CA GLU A 53 10.21 -4.87 -5.82
C GLU A 53 8.97 -5.47 -6.47
N MET A 54 8.84 -5.28 -7.79
CA MET A 54 7.77 -5.92 -8.56
C MET A 54 7.98 -7.45 -8.51
N PRO A 55 6.98 -8.23 -8.07
CA PRO A 55 7.12 -9.67 -8.02
C PRO A 55 7.17 -10.27 -9.45
N LEU A 56 7.94 -11.34 -9.66
CA LEU A 56 8.08 -11.98 -10.98
C LEU A 56 6.75 -12.43 -11.59
N ASN A 57 5.78 -12.76 -10.75
CA ASN A 57 4.43 -13.18 -11.14
C ASN A 57 3.39 -12.06 -10.96
N PHE A 58 3.82 -10.79 -11.06
CA PHE A 58 2.95 -9.62 -10.87
C PHE A 58 1.70 -9.68 -11.74
N GLU A 59 1.81 -10.05 -13.02
CA GLU A 59 0.63 -10.14 -13.90
C GLU A 59 -0.42 -11.13 -13.39
N GLN A 60 0.02 -12.28 -12.88
CA GLN A 60 -0.89 -13.30 -12.32
C GLN A 60 -1.55 -12.80 -11.03
N LYS A 61 -0.77 -12.13 -10.16
CA LYS A 61 -1.27 -11.52 -8.92
C LYS A 61 -2.25 -10.37 -9.20
N GLN A 62 -1.94 -9.52 -10.17
CA GLN A 62 -2.81 -8.45 -10.65
C GLN A 62 -4.09 -8.98 -11.29
N HIS A 63 -4.01 -10.04 -12.09
CA HIS A 63 -5.20 -10.69 -12.65
C HIS A 63 -6.11 -11.25 -11.54
N LEU A 64 -5.53 -11.86 -10.50
CA LEU A 64 -6.29 -12.29 -9.33
C LEU A 64 -6.93 -11.08 -8.61
N ALA A 65 -6.19 -10.00 -8.36
CA ALA A 65 -6.73 -8.78 -7.75
C ALA A 65 -7.93 -8.21 -8.55
N ASN A 66 -7.81 -8.16 -9.88
CA ASN A 66 -8.86 -7.71 -10.78
C ASN A 66 -10.15 -8.53 -10.65
N SER A 67 -10.05 -9.84 -10.37
CA SER A 67 -11.21 -10.70 -10.12
C SER A 67 -11.98 -10.31 -8.84
N TYR A 68 -11.32 -9.63 -7.90
CA TYR A 68 -11.92 -9.00 -6.71
C TYR A 68 -12.23 -7.51 -6.91
N GLY A 69 -12.04 -6.97 -8.12
CA GLY A 69 -12.40 -5.60 -8.49
C GLY A 69 -11.51 -4.55 -7.85
N PHE A 70 -10.22 -4.83 -7.67
CA PHE A 70 -9.22 -3.84 -7.26
C PHE A 70 -7.89 -4.07 -7.97
N ASP A 71 -7.06 -3.02 -7.98
CA ASP A 71 -5.73 -3.05 -8.60
C ASP A 71 -4.59 -3.01 -7.58
N PHE A 72 -3.42 -3.55 -7.94
CA PHE A 72 -2.20 -3.23 -7.21
C PHE A 72 -1.54 -1.96 -7.76
N TYR A 73 -1.06 -1.11 -6.86
CA TYR A 73 -0.21 0.03 -7.21
C TYR A 73 1.19 -0.17 -6.64
N LEU A 74 2.20 -0.28 -7.50
CA LEU A 74 3.57 -0.51 -7.07
C LEU A 74 4.31 0.82 -6.87
N TYR A 75 4.78 1.06 -5.66
CA TYR A 75 5.58 2.23 -5.32
C TYR A 75 7.06 2.06 -5.70
N GLY A 76 7.60 0.84 -5.57
CA GLY A 76 9.04 0.56 -5.67
C GLY A 76 9.74 0.56 -4.31
N CYS A 77 11.08 0.49 -4.31
CA CYS A 77 11.87 0.21 -3.09
C CYS A 77 12.28 1.45 -2.27
N LYS A 78 12.31 2.65 -2.89
CA LYS A 78 12.80 3.87 -2.23
C LYS A 78 11.64 4.74 -1.76
N MET A 79 11.14 4.46 -0.56
CA MET A 79 10.05 5.21 0.06
C MET A 79 10.51 5.95 1.32
N SER A 80 10.01 7.17 1.50
CA SER A 80 10.17 7.88 2.77
C SER A 80 9.24 7.28 3.84
N THR A 81 9.59 7.45 5.12
CA THR A 81 8.74 7.05 6.25
C THR A 81 7.33 7.62 6.15
N GLU A 82 7.22 8.86 5.63
CA GLU A 82 5.93 9.52 5.37
C GLU A 82 5.05 8.69 4.42
N ILE A 83 5.62 8.21 3.32
CA ILE A 83 4.92 7.40 2.32
C ILE A 83 4.54 6.04 2.90
N ILE A 84 5.44 5.39 3.63
CA ILE A 84 5.17 4.11 4.28
C ILE A 84 3.95 4.23 5.21
N ASN A 85 3.98 5.22 6.11
CA ASN A 85 2.92 5.41 7.09
C ASN A 85 1.59 5.77 6.42
N GLY A 86 1.60 6.71 5.46
CA GLY A 86 0.39 7.07 4.72
C GLY A 86 -0.21 5.86 3.99
N THR A 87 0.64 5.09 3.30
CA THR A 87 0.25 3.90 2.54
C THR A 87 -0.37 2.85 3.43
N GLU A 88 0.14 2.67 4.66
CA GLU A 88 -0.45 1.77 5.64
C GLU A 88 -1.88 2.17 5.99
N TYR A 89 -2.13 3.45 6.30
CA TYR A 89 -3.48 3.95 6.58
C TYR A 89 -4.40 3.84 5.38
N TYR A 90 -3.90 4.12 4.17
CA TYR A 90 -4.63 3.98 2.92
C TYR A 90 -5.07 2.53 2.70
N ASN A 91 -4.11 1.59 2.71
CA ASN A 91 -4.35 0.17 2.46
C ASN A 91 -5.27 -0.43 3.51
N ARG A 92 -5.13 -0.03 4.78
CA ARG A 92 -6.04 -0.48 5.84
C ARG A 92 -7.49 -0.11 5.53
N LYS A 93 -7.72 1.09 4.99
CA LYS A 93 -9.08 1.51 4.65
C LYS A 93 -9.63 0.80 3.41
N MET A 94 -8.77 0.51 2.44
CA MET A 94 -9.11 -0.30 1.26
C MET A 94 -9.43 -1.75 1.62
N ALA A 95 -8.59 -2.38 2.45
CA ALA A 95 -8.79 -3.73 2.96
C ALA A 95 -10.10 -3.85 3.75
N TYR A 96 -10.41 -2.86 4.60
CA TYR A 96 -11.69 -2.79 5.30
C TYR A 96 -12.89 -2.70 4.35
N ASN A 97 -12.79 -1.88 3.29
CA ASN A 97 -13.85 -1.78 2.28
C ASN A 97 -14.08 -3.10 1.55
N LEU A 98 -12.99 -3.78 1.17
CA LEU A 98 -13.04 -5.10 0.54
C LEU A 98 -13.58 -6.16 1.50
N GLU A 99 -13.23 -6.13 2.79
CA GLU A 99 -13.76 -7.04 3.80
C GLU A 99 -15.24 -6.84 4.05
N SER A 100 -15.71 -5.59 4.03
CA SER A 100 -17.15 -5.29 4.08
C SER A 100 -17.90 -5.84 2.87
N LYS A 101 -17.24 -5.99 1.71
CA LYS A 101 -17.84 -6.49 0.46
C LYS A 101 -17.80 -8.02 0.36
N TYR A 102 -16.69 -8.65 0.74
CA TYR A 102 -16.44 -10.09 0.56
C TYR A 102 -16.59 -10.91 1.84
N GLY A 103 -16.83 -10.25 2.97
CA GLY A 103 -17.02 -10.87 4.27
C GLY A 103 -15.72 -11.00 5.08
N LYS A 104 -15.88 -11.25 6.38
CA LYS A 104 -14.78 -11.36 7.33
C LYS A 104 -13.77 -12.44 6.91
N GLY A 105 -12.48 -12.11 6.99
CA GLY A 105 -11.39 -13.03 6.66
C GLY A 105 -11.13 -13.22 5.17
N TRP A 106 -11.76 -12.40 4.30
CA TRP A 106 -11.46 -12.44 2.86
C TRP A 106 -9.97 -12.19 2.58
N TRP A 107 -9.34 -11.27 3.32
CA TRP A 107 -7.95 -10.88 3.08
C TRP A 107 -7.01 -12.06 3.27
N THR A 108 -7.23 -12.87 4.31
CA THR A 108 -6.48 -14.11 4.54
C THR A 108 -6.67 -15.12 3.42
N LYS A 109 -7.90 -15.26 2.90
CA LYS A 109 -8.17 -16.15 1.74
C LYS A 109 -7.48 -15.66 0.48
N PHE A 110 -7.51 -14.35 0.23
CA PHE A 110 -6.85 -13.73 -0.91
C PHE A 110 -5.32 -13.88 -0.82
N GLN A 111 -4.72 -13.66 0.35
CA GLN A 111 -3.30 -13.91 0.59
C GLN A 111 -2.93 -15.37 0.32
N ALA A 112 -3.73 -16.34 0.77
CA ALA A 112 -3.49 -17.75 0.46
C ALA A 112 -3.56 -18.06 -1.04
N GLN A 113 -4.40 -17.36 -1.81
CA GLN A 113 -4.43 -17.48 -3.27
C GLN A 113 -3.18 -16.87 -3.91
N LEU A 114 -2.67 -15.74 -3.40
CA LEU A 114 -1.39 -15.17 -3.85
C LEU A 114 -0.23 -16.12 -3.56
N ASP A 115 -0.18 -16.72 -2.37
CA ASP A 115 0.85 -17.69 -1.98
C ASP A 115 0.84 -18.91 -2.90
N SER A 116 -0.35 -19.34 -3.35
CA SER A 116 -0.46 -20.43 -4.33
C SER A 116 0.18 -20.05 -5.67
N ILE A 117 0.10 -18.79 -6.10
CA ILE A 117 0.72 -18.31 -7.35
C ILE A 117 2.25 -18.31 -7.22
N ASP A 118 2.76 -17.90 -6.05
CA ASP A 118 4.20 -17.95 -5.75
C ASP A 118 4.73 -19.39 -5.78
N ASN A 119 4.00 -20.33 -5.18
CA ASN A 119 4.39 -21.75 -5.10
C ASN A 119 4.28 -22.51 -6.43
N THR A 120 3.52 -22.02 -7.42
CA THR A 120 3.46 -22.65 -8.75
C THR A 120 4.65 -22.34 -9.66
N ASN A 121 5.48 -21.34 -9.33
CA ASN A 121 6.56 -20.84 -10.20
C ASN A 121 8.03 -21.21 -9.86
N PRO A 122 8.41 -21.99 -8.83
CA PRO A 122 9.84 -22.30 -8.62
C PRO A 122 10.37 -23.49 -9.45
N VAL A 123 9.52 -24.29 -10.12
CA VAL A 123 9.95 -25.57 -10.74
C VAL A 123 9.90 -25.59 -12.27
N LYS A 124 9.12 -24.71 -12.93
CA LYS A 124 9.01 -24.76 -14.40
C LYS A 124 10.21 -24.16 -15.13
N ILE A 125 10.84 -23.11 -14.60
CA ILE A 125 11.94 -22.42 -15.27
C ILE A 125 13.23 -23.28 -15.25
N ILE A 126 13.56 -23.89 -14.11
CA ILE A 126 14.76 -24.72 -13.95
C ILE A 126 14.69 -26.01 -14.79
N LYS A 127 13.48 -26.55 -15.01
CA LYS A 127 13.31 -27.79 -15.80
C LYS A 127 13.37 -27.54 -17.31
N THR A 128 13.11 -26.32 -17.76
CA THR A 128 13.15 -25.96 -19.19
C THR A 128 14.57 -25.59 -19.63
N GLU A 129 15.36 -24.91 -18.80
CA GLU A 129 16.78 -24.62 -19.09
C GLU A 129 17.64 -25.89 -19.12
N ASN A 130 17.45 -26.80 -18.17
CA ASN A 130 18.19 -28.07 -18.14
C ASN A 130 17.81 -29.05 -19.27
N LYS A 131 16.71 -28.80 -19.99
CA LYS A 131 16.31 -29.60 -21.17
C LYS A 131 16.84 -29.02 -22.48
N LEU A 132 17.22 -27.73 -22.51
CA LEU A 132 17.77 -27.05 -23.68
C LEU A 132 19.30 -27.10 -23.76
N HIS A 133 20.00 -27.29 -22.63
CA HIS A 133 21.46 -27.41 -22.58
C HIS A 133 21.99 -28.85 -22.34
N GLY A 134 21.10 -29.85 -22.40
CA GLY A 134 21.45 -31.26 -22.34
C GLY A 134 21.35 -31.95 -23.69
N GLN A 135 22.20 -31.55 -24.64
CA GLN A 135 22.63 -32.34 -25.80
C GLN A 135 24.10 -32.08 -26.08
#